data_AF-A0A967HM01-F1
#
_entry.id   AF-A0A967HM01-F1
#
_cell.length_a   1.000
_cell.length_b   1.000
_cell.length_c   1.000
_cell.angle_alpha   90.00
_cell.angle_beta   90.00
_cell.angle_gamma   90.00
#
_symmetry.space_group_name_H-M   'P 1'
#
loop_
_entity.id
_entity.type
_entity.pdbx_description
1 polymer ?
#
loop_
_entity_poly.entity_id
_entity_poly.type
_entity_poly.pdbx_seq_one_letter_code
_entity_poly.pdbx_strand_id
1 'polypeptide(L)' 'MAEFQVVVGDPETGDSYQFEVADADANRFLGRTLGEEVDGGAVGLDGYTLALTGGSDTAGRPLRADVGGSNLREILA' A
#
# COMPACT_ATOMS: atom_id res chain seq x y z
N MET A 1 14.30 -3.37 -9.02
CA MET A 1 13.98 -3.70 -7.62
C MET A 1 12.81 -2.82 -7.25
N ALA A 2 11.73 -3.37 -6.68
CA ALA A 2 10.60 -2.54 -6.28
C ALA A 2 10.98 -1.83 -4.99
N GLU A 3 10.83 -0.51 -4.97
CA GLU A 3 10.96 0.33 -3.79
C GLU A 3 9.61 1.00 -3.57
N PHE A 4 9.08 0.89 -2.36
CA PHE A 4 7.84 1.55 -1.97
C PHE A 4 8.08 2.41 -0.75
N GLN A 5 7.38 3.55 -0.74
CA GLN A 5 7.15 4.30 0.47
C GLN A 5 5.79 3.87 1.03
N VAL A 6 5.79 3.22 2.19
CA VAL A 6 4.57 2.74 2.86
C VAL A 6 4.24 3.69 4.00
N VAL A 7 3.01 4.20 4.02
CA VAL A 7 2.51 5.02 5.12
C VAL A 7 1.50 4.21 5.90
N VAL A 8 1.80 3.94 7.18
CA VAL A 8 0.91 3.23 8.09
C VAL A 8 0.22 4.27 8.98
N GLY A 9 -1.11 4.33 8.90
CA GLY A 9 -1.93 5.12 9.81
C GLY A 9 -2.42 4.26 10.97
N ASP A 10 -2.27 4.76 12.20
CA ASP A 10 -2.87 4.18 13.39
C ASP A 10 -4.22 4.87 13.65
N PRO A 11 -5.35 4.18 13.47
CA PRO A 11 -6.67 4.77 13.66
C PRO A 11 -7.02 5.04 15.13
N GLU A 12 -6.34 4.41 16.10
CA GLU A 12 -6.60 4.60 17.51
C GLU A 12 -5.96 5.89 18.03
N THR A 13 -4.74 6.20 17.56
CA THR A 13 -3.99 7.40 17.93
C THR A 13 -4.21 8.56 16.97
N GLY A 14 -4.51 8.28 15.70
CA GLY A 14 -4.56 9.24 14.61
C GLY A 14 -3.19 9.58 14.01
N ASP A 15 -2.13 8.89 14.45
CA ASP A 15 -0.77 9.10 13.96
C ASP A 15 -0.52 8.38 12.62
N SER A 16 0.50 8.83 11.89
CA SER A 16 0.96 8.15 10.69
C SER A 16 2.48 8.05 10.66
N TYR A 17 2.98 6.91 10.18
CA TYR A 17 4.39 6.58 10.14
C TYR A 17 4.79 6.16 8.72
N GLN A 18 5.91 6.70 8.24
CA GLN A 18 6.41 6.46 6.89
C GLN A 18 7.60 5.51 6.94
N PHE A 19 7.56 4.47 6.11
CA PHE A 19 8.59 3.44 6.01
C PHE A 19 9.05 3.31 4.55
N GLU A 20 10.35 3.16 4.36
CA GLU A 20 10.93 2.78 3.07
C GLU A 20 11.09 1.25 3.06
N VAL A 21 10.50 0.59 2.06
CA VAL A 21 10.58 -0.86 1.90
C VAL A 21 11.16 -1.20 0.52
N ALA A 22 12.06 -2.16 0.50
CA ALA A 22 12.75 -2.61 -0.71
C ALA A 22 12.70 -4.14 -0.83
N ASP A 23 13.18 -4.66 -1.95
CA ASP A 23 13.44 -6.08 -2.16
C ASP A 23 12.27 -7.01 -1.80
N ALA A 24 12.50 -7.95 -0.89
CA ALA A 24 11.56 -9.00 -0.51
C ALA A 24 10.35 -8.45 0.23
N ASP A 25 10.53 -7.38 1.01
CA ASP A 25 9.44 -6.74 1.74
C ASP A 25 8.53 -5.95 0.81
N ALA A 26 9.11 -5.25 -0.18
CA ALA A 26 8.35 -4.57 -1.23
C ALA A 26 7.47 -5.54 -2.03
N ASN A 27 7.97 -6.76 -2.31
CA ASN A 27 7.21 -7.77 -3.05
C ASN A 27 5.92 -8.22 -2.35
N ARG A 28 5.79 -8.01 -1.02
CA ARG A 28 4.59 -8.40 -0.27
C ARG A 28 3.36 -7.55 -0.63
N PHE A 29 3.59 -6.34 -1.15
CA PHE A 29 2.54 -5.40 -1.57
C PHE A 29 2.12 -5.58 -3.04
N LEU A 30 2.91 -6.31 -3.84
CA LEU A 30 2.62 -6.52 -5.25
C LEU A 30 1.46 -7.50 -5.47
N GLY A 31 0.59 -7.19 -6.43
CA GLY A 31 -0.52 -8.07 -6.83
C GLY A 31 -1.68 -8.11 -5.83
N ARG A 32 -1.68 -7.24 -4.82
CA ARG A 32 -2.75 -7.12 -3.83
C ARG A 32 -3.82 -6.12 -4.26
N THR A 33 -5.03 -6.31 -3.74
CA THR A 33 -6.17 -5.41 -3.97
C THR A 33 -6.40 -4.51 -2.76
N LEU A 34 -6.96 -3.32 -2.97
CA LEU A 34 -7.41 -2.47 -1.85
C LEU A 34 -8.45 -3.21 -1.01
N GLY A 35 -8.33 -3.10 0.32
CA GLY A 35 -9.10 -3.85 1.31
C GLY A 35 -8.49 -5.20 1.70
N GLU A 36 -7.47 -5.69 1.00
CA GLU A 36 -6.73 -6.87 1.44
C GLU A 36 -5.76 -6.54 2.59
N GLU A 37 -5.38 -7.60 3.30
CA GLU A 37 -4.47 -7.56 4.43
C GLU A 37 -3.06 -8.03 4.04
N VAL A 38 -2.05 -7.41 4.65
CA VAL A 38 -0.63 -7.75 4.51
C VAL A 38 0.00 -7.83 5.90
N ASP A 39 0.94 -8.76 6.07
CA ASP A 39 1.71 -8.91 7.31
C ASP A 39 2.54 -7.65 7.62
N GLY A 40 2.41 -7.13 8.84
CA GLY A 40 3.07 -5.90 9.30
C GLY A 40 4.59 -6.02 9.41
N GLY A 41 5.15 -7.24 9.44
CA GLY A 41 6.58 -7.47 9.38
C GLY A 41 7.22 -6.91 8.11
N ALA A 42 6.45 -6.63 7.05
CA ALA A 42 6.93 -5.93 5.84
C ALA A 42 7.46 -4.51 6.11
N VAL A 43 7.07 -3.89 7.21
CA VAL A 43 7.50 -2.55 7.64
C VAL A 43 8.08 -2.57 9.06
N GLY A 44 8.47 -3.75 9.57
CA GLY A 44 9.03 -3.91 10.92
C GLY A 44 7.98 -3.82 12.06
N LEU A 45 6.70 -4.01 11.74
CA LEU A 45 5.60 -4.07 12.72
C LEU A 45 5.20 -5.53 12.95
N ASP A 46 6.11 -6.31 13.53
CA ASP A 46 5.88 -7.74 13.80
C ASP A 46 4.65 -7.97 14.69
N GLY A 47 3.80 -8.92 14.30
CA GLY A 47 2.56 -9.25 15.01
C GLY A 47 1.36 -8.37 14.66
N TYR A 48 1.54 -7.37 13.79
CA TYR A 48 0.45 -6.56 13.24
C TYR A 48 0.02 -7.06 11.88
N THR A 49 -1.24 -6.79 11.54
CA THR A 49 -1.78 -6.97 10.19
C THR A 49 -2.22 -5.61 9.67
N LEU A 50 -1.81 -5.28 8.45
CA LEU A 50 -2.06 -3.99 7.82
C LEU A 50 -3.09 -4.14 6.72
N ALA A 51 -4.11 -3.29 6.72
CA ALA A 51 -5.08 -3.21 5.63
C ALA A 51 -4.60 -2.23 4.54
N LEU A 52 -4.68 -2.63 3.27
CA LEU A 52 -4.35 -1.77 2.14
C LEU A 52 -5.50 -0.81 1.85
N THR A 53 -5.36 0.45 2.23
CA THR A 53 -6.44 1.45 2.12
C THR A 53 -6.34 2.34 0.88
N GLY A 54 -5.15 2.42 0.26
CA GLY A 54 -4.92 3.25 -0.92
C GLY A 54 -3.49 3.20 -1.39
N GLY A 55 -3.15 4.15 -2.26
CA GLY A 55 -1.80 4.33 -2.78
C GLY A 55 -1.81 5.25 -3.99
N SER A 56 -0.62 5.61 -4.46
CA SER A 56 -0.42 6.38 -5.68
C SER A 56 0.74 5.84 -6.48
N ASP A 57 0.71 6.08 -7.78
CA ASP A 57 1.87 5.83 -8.63
C ASP A 57 2.85 7.02 -8.64
N THR A 58 3.91 6.91 -9.44
CA THR A 58 4.98 7.92 -9.56
C THR A 58 4.50 9.26 -10.12
N ALA A 59 3.33 9.31 -10.78
CA ALA A 59 2.72 10.53 -11.27
C ALA A 59 1.67 11.11 -10.30
N GLY A 60 1.50 10.52 -9.12
CA GLY A 60 0.52 10.92 -8.12
C GLY A 60 -0.91 10.48 -8.43
N ARG A 61 -1.11 9.56 -9.40
CA ARG A 61 -2.45 9.05 -9.70
C ARG A 61 -2.87 8.06 -8.62
N PRO A 62 -4.09 8.16 -8.07
CA PRO A 62 -4.52 7.32 -6.97
C PRO A 62 -4.92 5.92 -7.44
N LEU A 63 -4.72 4.93 -6.58
CA LEU A 63 -5.40 3.64 -6.67
C LEU A 63 -6.88 3.83 -6.33
N ARG A 64 -7.77 3.18 -7.10
CA ARG A 64 -9.22 3.30 -6.93
C ARG A 64 -9.82 1.90 -6.81
N ALA A 65 -10.59 1.64 -5.75
CA ALA A 65 -11.07 0.29 -5.42
C ALA A 65 -12.04 -0.30 -6.45
N ASP A 66 -12.75 0.54 -7.20
CA ASP A 66 -13.64 0.17 -8.31
C ASP A 66 -12.89 -0.03 -9.65
N VAL A 67 -11.58 0.22 -9.70
CA VAL A 67 -10.74 0.07 -10.90
C VAL A 67 -9.76 -1.08 -10.72
N GLY A 68 -10.06 -2.20 -11.36
CA GLY A 68 -9.23 -3.40 -11.29
C GLY A 68 -8.03 -3.41 -12.25
N GLY A 69 -6.98 -4.13 -11.84
CA GLY A 69 -5.77 -4.36 -12.61
C GLY A 69 -4.68 -3.31 -12.37
N SER A 70 -3.45 -3.64 -12.77
CA SER A 70 -2.25 -2.82 -12.52
C SER A 70 -2.00 -1.74 -13.58
N ASN A 71 -2.70 -1.79 -14.71
CA ASN A 71 -2.53 -0.83 -15.80
C ASN A 71 -3.38 0.41 -15.58
N LEU A 72 -2.87 1.54 -16.07
CA LEU A 72 -3.57 2.82 -16.06
C LEU A 72 -4.88 2.73 -16.84
N ARG A 73 -5.93 3.32 -16.26
CA ARG A 73 -7.22 3.47 -16.92
C ARG A 73 -7.69 4.91 -16.81
N GLU A 74 -8.13 5.45 -17.93
CA GLU A 74 -8.89 6.70 -17.96
C GLU A 74 -10.37 6.35 -17.84
N ILE A 75 -11.05 6.99 -16.89
CA ILE A 75 -12.48 6.78 -16.63
C ILE A 75 -13.17 8.13 -16.61
N LEU A 76 -14.41 8.17 -17.06
CA LEU A 76 -15.27 9.32 -16.85
C LEU A 76 -15.81 9.23 -15.41
N ALA A 77 -15.58 10.27 -14.62
CA ALA A 77 -16.05 10.38 -13.24
C ALA A 77 -17.46 10.98 -13.18
#